data_AF-A0A7M5WMZ5-F1
#
_entry.id   AF-A0A7M5WMZ5-F1
#
_cell.length_a   1.000
_cell.length_b   1.000
_cell.length_c   1.000
_cell.angle_alpha   90.00
_cell.angle_beta   90.00
_cell.angle_gamma   90.00
#
_symmetry.space_group_name_H-M   'P 1'
#
loop_
_entity.id
_entity.type
_entity.pdbx_description
1 polymer ?
#
loop_
_entity_poly.entity_id
_entity_poly.type
_entity_poly.pdbx_seq_one_letter_code
_entity_poly.pdbx_strand_id
1 'polypeptide(L)'
;MFGPCTDKQSAAITLFSVCWTKVRNINIWKDHDLDYILHKGDMIFKETGISHALHVNELPQQVNVENIVFDVTIVSQVDGHIENISDSDDSSEVNIFLDENLFFSEKVTGAIIFFNGPCVSILKERVKVR
;
A
#
# COMPACT_ATOMS: atom_id res chain seq x y z
N MET A 1 15.92 2.88 12.75
CA MET A 1 16.69 2.81 11.48
C MET A 1 16.43 1.44 10.85
N PHE A 2 16.06 1.37 9.57
CA PHE A 2 15.51 0.17 8.91
C PHE A 2 16.45 -1.05 8.82
N GLY A 3 17.77 -0.86 9.00
CA GLY A 3 18.75 -1.94 9.07
C GLY A 3 19.04 -2.59 7.70
N PRO A 4 19.49 -3.86 7.65
CA PRO A 4 19.98 -4.50 6.42
C PRO A 4 18.88 -4.79 5.38
N CYS A 5 17.61 -4.58 5.73
CA CYS A 5 16.45 -4.78 4.87
C CYS A 5 16.03 -3.51 4.12
N THR A 6 16.81 -2.43 4.21
CA THR A 6 16.52 -1.15 3.55
C THR A 6 16.18 -1.37 2.06
N ASP A 7 15.14 -0.69 1.59
CA ASP A 7 14.56 -0.72 0.24
C ASP A 7 13.69 -1.92 -0.14
N LYS A 8 13.42 -2.87 0.78
CA LYS A 8 12.64 -4.09 0.49
C LYS A 8 11.27 -4.15 1.18
N GLN A 9 11.08 -3.32 2.20
CA GLN A 9 9.91 -3.29 3.06
C GLN A 9 8.75 -2.45 2.51
N SER A 10 8.88 -1.87 1.30
CA SER A 10 7.91 -0.96 0.69
C SER A 10 6.51 -1.58 0.60
N ALA A 11 6.41 -2.83 0.15
CA ALA A 11 5.15 -3.56 0.07
C ALA A 11 4.46 -3.71 1.44
N ALA A 12 5.21 -4.09 2.48
CA ALA A 12 4.67 -4.23 3.84
C ALA A 12 4.27 -2.88 4.45
N ILE A 13 5.04 -1.81 4.21
CA ILE A 13 4.69 -0.45 4.61
C ILE A 13 3.39 0.00 3.95
N THR A 14 3.28 -0.19 2.63
CA THR A 14 2.08 0.21 1.87
C THR A 14 0.85 -0.56 2.34
N LEU A 15 0.98 -1.87 2.57
CA LEU A 15 -0.08 -2.69 3.16
C LEU A 15 -0.50 -2.17 4.53
N PHE A 16 0.46 -1.91 5.43
CA PHE A 16 0.14 -1.41 6.76
C PHE A 16 -0.54 -0.04 6.71
N SER A 17 -0.14 0.84 5.80
CA SER A 17 -0.81 2.14 5.61
C SER A 17 -2.29 1.98 5.23
N VAL A 18 -2.61 1.00 4.38
CA VAL A 18 -3.99 0.67 4.00
C VAL A 18 -4.76 0.18 5.23
N CYS A 19 -4.18 -0.70 6.03
CA CYS A 19 -4.80 -1.17 7.28
C CYS A 19 -4.99 -0.02 8.28
N TRP A 20 -4.04 0.91 8.40
CA TRP A 20 -4.11 2.05 9.32
C TRP A 20 -5.33 2.94 9.06
N THR A 21 -5.78 3.07 7.80
CA THR A 21 -7.00 3.81 7.46
C THR A 21 -8.27 3.28 8.14
N LYS A 22 -8.27 2.02 8.59
CA LYS A 22 -9.40 1.43 9.32
C LYS A 22 -9.45 1.86 10.78
N VAL A 23 -8.31 2.23 11.35
CA VAL A 23 -8.17 2.62 12.75
C VAL A 23 -8.22 4.13 12.88
N ARG A 24 -7.54 4.86 11.98
CA ARG A 24 -7.40 6.31 12.04
C ARG A 24 -7.71 6.97 10.71
N ASN A 25 -8.53 8.02 10.73
CA ASN A 25 -8.85 8.81 9.54
C ASN A 25 -7.59 9.51 8.99
N ILE A 26 -7.39 9.42 7.67
CA ILE A 26 -6.24 9.99 6.95
C ILE A 26 -6.05 11.49 7.17
N ASN A 27 -7.12 12.26 7.26
CA ASN A 27 -7.04 13.72 7.35
C ASN A 27 -6.44 14.22 8.66
N ILE A 28 -6.35 13.33 9.66
CA ILE A 28 -5.77 13.63 10.97
C ILE A 28 -4.44 12.92 11.20
N TRP A 29 -3.89 12.28 10.17
CA TRP A 29 -2.54 11.73 10.22
C TRP A 29 -1.53 12.87 10.40
N LYS A 30 -0.54 12.62 11.23
CA LYS A 30 0.59 13.51 11.49
C LYS A 30 1.89 12.73 11.27
N ASP A 31 3.01 13.41 11.40
CA ASP A 31 4.34 12.83 11.23
C ASP A 31 4.53 11.57 12.08
N HIS A 32 4.04 11.56 13.32
CA HIS A 32 4.12 10.37 14.19
C HIS A 32 3.30 9.17 13.66
N ASP A 33 2.23 9.40 12.89
CA ASP A 33 1.44 8.33 12.28
C ASP A 33 2.21 7.72 11.11
N LEU A 34 2.89 8.56 10.33
CA LEU A 34 3.76 8.10 9.24
C LEU A 34 4.95 7.31 9.77
N ASP A 35 5.61 7.79 10.82
CA ASP A 35 6.70 7.07 11.49
C ASP A 35 6.22 5.73 12.06
N TYR A 36 5.02 5.70 12.63
CA TYR A 36 4.41 4.46 13.11
C TYR A 36 4.14 3.48 11.97
N ILE A 37 3.58 3.94 10.85
CA ILE A 37 3.35 3.12 9.65
C ILE A 37 4.67 2.54 9.14
N LEU A 38 5.70 3.39 9.02
CA LEU A 38 7.03 2.99 8.58
C LEU A 38 7.62 1.90 9.48
N HIS A 39 7.55 2.11 10.80
CA HIS A 39 8.10 1.17 11.77
C HIS A 39 7.35 -0.17 11.77
N LYS A 40 6.01 -0.13 11.73
CA LYS A 40 5.18 -1.33 11.72
C LYS A 40 5.28 -2.10 10.41
N GLY A 41 5.32 -1.41 9.27
CA GLY A 41 5.57 -2.05 7.98
C GLY A 41 6.92 -2.77 7.93
N ASP A 42 7.98 -2.16 8.46
CA ASP A 42 9.30 -2.80 8.58
C ASP A 42 9.29 -4.02 9.50
N MET A 43 8.58 -3.97 10.63
CA MET A 43 8.40 -5.15 11.50
C MET A 43 7.69 -6.29 10.76
N ILE A 44 6.57 -5.99 10.09
CA ILE A 44 5.80 -6.97 9.32
C ILE A 44 6.68 -7.61 8.25
N PHE A 45 7.47 -6.82 7.52
CA PHE A 45 8.41 -7.34 6.54
C PHE A 45 9.42 -8.32 7.17
N LYS A 46 10.02 -7.95 8.29
CA LYS A 46 10.99 -8.81 8.99
C LYS A 46 10.39 -10.11 9.50
N GLU A 47 9.14 -10.10 9.93
CA GLU A 47 8.40 -11.29 10.37
C GLU A 47 8.17 -12.31 9.23
N THR A 48 8.20 -11.88 7.96
CA THR A 48 8.12 -12.82 6.82
C THR A 48 9.37 -13.69 6.67
N GLY A 49 10.52 -13.25 7.17
CA GLY A 49 11.82 -13.90 6.95
C GLY A 49 12.36 -13.78 5.52
N ILE A 50 11.68 -13.04 4.64
CA ILE A 50 12.07 -12.86 3.24
C ILE A 50 13.22 -11.85 3.12
N SER A 51 14.15 -12.12 2.20
CA SER A 51 15.36 -11.29 2.00
C SER A 51 15.32 -10.43 0.73
N HIS A 52 14.23 -10.47 -0.04
CA HIS A 52 13.95 -9.64 -1.21
C HIS A 52 12.68 -8.80 -1.01
N ALA A 53 12.35 -7.93 -1.96
CA ALA A 53 11.09 -7.19 -1.93
C ALA A 53 9.91 -8.16 -2.08
N LEU A 54 8.83 -7.94 -1.31
CA LEU A 54 7.66 -8.82 -1.37
C LEU A 54 6.94 -8.65 -2.72
N HIS A 55 6.55 -9.77 -3.31
CA HIS A 55 5.57 -9.82 -4.37
C HIS A 55 4.14 -9.82 -3.81
N VAL A 56 3.15 -9.52 -4.65
CA VAL A 56 1.74 -9.47 -4.28
C VAL A 56 1.26 -10.75 -3.55
N ASN A 57 1.73 -11.92 -3.99
CA ASN A 57 1.37 -13.22 -3.41
C ASN A 57 2.05 -13.52 -2.08
N GLU A 58 3.02 -12.70 -1.68
CA GLU A 58 3.80 -12.84 -0.44
C GLU A 58 3.34 -11.83 0.62
N LEU A 59 2.33 -11.01 0.30
CA LEU A 59 1.75 -10.10 1.27
C LEU A 59 1.08 -10.89 2.41
N PRO A 60 1.29 -10.47 3.67
CA PRO A 60 0.60 -11.05 4.80
C PRO A 60 -0.92 -10.98 4.63
N GLN A 61 -1.59 -12.12 4.80
CA GLN A 61 -3.05 -12.19 4.78
C GLN A 61 -3.69 -11.73 6.09
N GLN A 62 -2.90 -11.56 7.14
CA GLN A 62 -3.34 -11.04 8.44
C GLN A 62 -2.37 -9.97 8.93
N VAL A 63 -2.92 -8.82 9.32
CA VAL A 63 -2.16 -7.69 9.84
C VAL A 63 -2.73 -7.28 11.19
N ASN A 64 -1.89 -7.28 12.22
CA ASN A 64 -2.27 -6.78 13.54
C ASN A 64 -1.99 -5.28 13.65
N VAL A 65 -3.03 -4.51 13.92
CA VAL A 65 -2.97 -3.07 14.14
C VAL A 65 -3.62 -2.75 15.48
N GLU A 66 -2.83 -2.27 16.44
CA GLU A 66 -3.31 -1.89 17.79
C GLU A 66 -4.19 -2.95 18.49
N ASN A 67 -3.83 -4.24 18.36
CA ASN A 67 -4.55 -5.40 18.89
C ASN A 67 -5.82 -5.79 18.13
N ILE A 68 -6.05 -5.20 16.96
CA ILE A 68 -7.10 -5.60 16.02
C ILE A 68 -6.43 -6.35 14.87
N VAL A 69 -6.84 -7.59 14.65
CA VAL A 69 -6.39 -8.39 13.50
C VAL A 69 -7.29 -8.08 12.32
N PHE A 70 -6.69 -7.63 11.23
CA PHE A 70 -7.36 -7.42 9.95
C PHE A 70 -7.01 -8.55 8.99
N ASP A 71 -8.03 -9.22 8.46
CA ASP A 71 -7.87 -10.12 7.32
C ASP A 71 -7.73 -9.29 6.03
N VAL A 72 -6.65 -9.54 5.30
CA VAL A 72 -6.29 -8.87 4.05
C VAL A 72 -6.69 -9.78 2.89
N THR A 73 -7.64 -9.30 2.09
CA THR A 73 -8.09 -9.99 0.88
C THR A 73 -7.76 -9.13 -0.34
N ILE A 74 -7.01 -9.70 -1.28
CA ILE A 74 -6.77 -9.08 -2.59
C ILE A 74 -8.05 -9.26 -3.41
N VAL A 75 -8.76 -8.15 -3.65
CA VAL A 75 -10.06 -8.17 -4.34
C VAL A 75 -9.89 -8.27 -5.86
N SER A 76 -8.83 -7.67 -6.39
CA SER A 76 -8.45 -7.75 -7.79
C SER A 76 -6.95 -7.53 -7.91
N GLN A 77 -6.32 -8.27 -8.82
CA GLN A 77 -4.97 -8.01 -9.28
C GLN A 77 -5.06 -7.68 -10.77
N VAL A 78 -4.58 -6.49 -11.13
CA VAL A 78 -4.46 -6.08 -12.52
C VAL A 78 -2.97 -5.99 -12.81
N ASP A 79 -2.49 -6.90 -13.64
CA ASP A 79 -1.15 -6.77 -14.21
C ASP A 79 -1.22 -5.69 -15.28
N GLY A 80 -0.82 -4.47 -14.92
CA GLY A 80 -0.86 -3.32 -15.82
C GLY A 80 0.14 -3.49 -16.96
N HIS A 81 -0.31 -3.32 -18.20
CA HIS A 81 0.58 -2.95 -19.30
C HIS A 81 0.65 -1.41 -19.31
N ILE A 82 1.85 -0.84 -19.16
CA ILE A 82 2.05 0.61 -19.21
C ILE A 82 1.89 1.03 -20.68
N GLU A 83 0.68 1.47 -21.03
CA GLU A 83 0.37 1.99 -22.36
C GLU A 83 0.66 3.50 -22.39
N ASN A 84 1.70 3.87 -23.16
CA ASN A 84 2.22 5.21 -23.40
C ASN A 84 3.24 5.73 -22.37
N ILE A 85 4.51 5.58 -22.72
CA ILE A 85 5.55 6.56 -22.38
C ILE A 85 5.56 7.53 -23.57
N SER A 86 4.90 8.68 -23.46
CA SER A 86 4.99 9.69 -24.51
C SER A 86 6.35 10.37 -24.41
N ASP A 87 7.28 10.00 -25.29
CA ASP A 87 8.61 10.63 -25.46
C ASP A 87 8.53 11.99 -26.18
N SER A 88 7.54 12.83 -25.84
CA SER A 88 7.46 14.20 -26.34
C SER A 88 7.69 15.20 -25.22
N ASP A 89 8.93 15.70 -25.18
CA ASP A 89 9.46 16.88 -24.49
C ASP A 89 9.05 17.10 -23.00
N ASP A 90 10.06 16.95 -22.13
CA ASP A 90 10.18 17.38 -20.73
C ASP A 90 9.30 16.77 -19.61
N SER A 91 8.32 15.91 -19.89
CA SER A 91 7.72 15.08 -18.82
C SER A 91 7.15 13.76 -19.32
N SER A 92 7.85 12.65 -19.05
CA SER A 92 7.28 11.31 -19.19
C SER A 92 6.20 11.11 -18.12
N GLU A 93 4.94 11.25 -18.49
CA GLU A 93 3.81 10.95 -17.62
C GLU A 93 3.41 9.48 -17.74
N VAL A 94 3.31 8.78 -16.62
CA VAL A 94 2.78 7.41 -16.55
C VAL A 94 1.36 7.48 -15.99
N ASN A 95 0.38 7.15 -16.83
CA ASN A 95 -1.03 7.12 -16.44
C ASN A 95 -1.42 5.72 -15.95
N ILE A 96 -1.91 5.63 -14.72
CA ILE A 96 -2.39 4.39 -14.11
C ILE A 96 -3.91 4.48 -13.95
N PHE A 97 -4.63 3.62 -14.65
CA PHE A 97 -6.09 3.57 -14.59
C PHE A 97 -6.53 2.56 -13.53
N LEU A 98 -7.28 3.02 -12.54
CA LEU A 98 -7.99 2.16 -11.60
C LEU A 98 -9.43 2.01 -12.10
N ASP A 99 -9.99 0.80 -12.03
CA ASP A 99 -11.43 0.62 -12.23
C ASP A 99 -12.16 1.37 -11.12
N GLU A 100 -12.79 2.49 -11.48
CA GLU A 100 -13.49 3.37 -10.55
C GLU A 100 -14.62 2.64 -9.81
N ASN A 101 -15.37 1.77 -10.51
CA ASN A 101 -16.48 1.03 -9.91
C ASN A 101 -15.97 0.08 -8.82
N LEU A 102 -14.81 -0.54 -9.06
CA LEU A 102 -14.18 -1.41 -8.09
C LEU A 102 -13.53 -0.62 -6.94
N PHE A 103 -12.69 0.37 -7.26
CA PHE A 103 -11.91 1.13 -6.27
C PHE A 103 -12.80 1.93 -5.33
N PHE A 104 -13.86 2.56 -5.85
CA PHE A 104 -14.81 3.30 -5.05
C PHE A 104 -15.93 2.44 -4.44
N SER A 105 -15.91 1.11 -4.64
CA SER A 105 -16.81 0.20 -3.91
C SER A 105 -16.55 0.22 -2.39
N GLU A 106 -17.54 -0.17 -1.59
CA GLU A 106 -17.38 -0.27 -0.12
C GLU A 106 -16.45 -1.41 0.31
N LYS A 107 -16.23 -2.39 -0.58
CA LYS A 107 -15.41 -3.57 -0.34
C LYS A 107 -13.92 -3.26 -0.38
N VAL A 108 -13.52 -2.22 -1.11
CA VAL A 108 -12.11 -1.82 -1.28
C VAL A 108 -11.74 -0.74 -0.28
N THR A 109 -10.59 -0.92 0.38
CA THR A 109 -10.06 0.03 1.38
C THR A 109 -9.02 0.96 0.76
N GLY A 110 -8.23 0.45 -0.17
CA GLY A 110 -7.20 1.14 -0.90
C GLY A 110 -6.64 0.23 -1.97
N ALA A 111 -5.67 0.73 -2.74
CA ALA A 111 -4.95 -0.01 -3.76
C ALA A 111 -3.46 0.02 -3.44
N ILE A 112 -2.74 -1.04 -3.82
CA ILE A 112 -1.27 -1.09 -3.75
C ILE A 112 -0.78 -1.31 -5.18
N ILE A 113 0.15 -0.46 -5.61
CA ILE A 113 0.79 -0.51 -6.92
C ILE A 113 2.23 -0.96 -6.73
N PHE A 114 2.63 -1.99 -7.46
CA PHE A 114 3.98 -2.54 -7.45
C PHE A 114 4.75 -2.08 -8.69
N PHE A 115 5.87 -1.39 -8.49
CA PHE A 115 6.75 -0.89 -9.55
C PHE A 115 8.09 -1.65 -9.55
N ASN A 116 8.09 -2.97 -9.84
CA ASN A 116 9.33 -3.79 -9.89
C ASN A 116 10.35 -3.49 -8.76
N GLY A 117 9.87 -3.26 -7.55
CA GLY A 117 10.68 -2.81 -6.40
C GLY A 117 9.90 -1.87 -5.47
N PRO A 118 9.86 -0.56 -5.75
CA PRO A 118 9.04 0.37 -4.99
C PRO A 118 7.55 0.01 -5.06
N CYS A 119 6.85 0.24 -3.96
CA CYS A 119 5.41 0.05 -3.86
C CYS A 119 4.77 1.35 -3.40
N VAL A 120 3.59 1.68 -3.91
CA VAL A 120 2.82 2.85 -3.53
C VAL A 120 1.40 2.42 -3.19
N SER A 121 0.86 2.94 -2.10
CA SER A 121 -0.54 2.77 -1.73
C SER A 121 -1.37 3.99 -2.10
N ILE A 122 -2.52 3.79 -2.74
CA ILE A 122 -3.55 4.80 -2.93
C ILE A 122 -4.66 4.53 -1.94
N LEU A 123 -4.94 5.52 -1.08
CA LEU A 123 -5.82 5.36 0.05
C LEU A 123 -7.14 6.08 -0.19
N LYS A 124 -8.25 5.40 0.10
CA LYS A 124 -9.59 5.97 -0.04
C LYS A 124 -10.00 6.70 1.23
N GLU A 125 -10.29 7.99 1.11
CA GLU A 125 -10.91 8.72 2.21
C GLU A 125 -12.37 8.26 2.40
N ARG A 126 -12.72 7.90 3.64
CA ARG A 126 -14.12 7.65 4.01
C ARG A 126 -14.77 8.95 4.46
N VAL A 127 -15.36 9.69 3.53
CA VAL A 127 -16.23 10.81 3.87
C VAL A 127 -17.54 10.22 4.40
N LYS A 128 -17.77 10.31 5.71
CA LYS A 128 -19.11 10.08 6.27
C LYS A 128 -19.98 11.27 5.86
N VAL A 129 -20.83 11.09 4.85
CA VAL A 129 -21.90 12.04 4.57
C VAL A 129 -22.81 12.08 5.80
N ARG A 130 -22.90 13.25 6.43
CA ARG A 130 -23.79 13.49 7.59
C ARG A 130 -25.19 13.78 7.12
#